data_AF-A0A957AS94-F1
#
_entry.id   AF-A0A957AS94-F1
#
_cell.length_a   1.000
_cell.length_b   1.000
_cell.length_c   1.000
_cell.angle_alpha   90.00
_cell.angle_beta   90.00
_cell.angle_gamma   90.00
#
_symmetry.space_group_name_H-M   'P 1'
#
loop_
_entity.id
_entity.type
_entity.pdbx_description
1 polymer ?
#
loop_
_entity_poly.entity_id
_entity_poly.type
_entity_poly.pdbx_seq_one_letter_code
_entity_poly.pdbx_strand_id
1 'polypeptide(L)'
;YEGIILDPPAFGRGPAGEVWSFEQLFGELCAACRAVLSTQPLLLVATLYTKSADFDATLGALEAMMAGYRGDLTAGRMVTRDRSAAREIEHGQYVRWLAR
;
A
#
# COMPACT_ATOMS: atom_id res chain seq x y z
N TYR A 1 -11.36 -7.62 9.48
CA TYR A 1 -11.50 -7.30 8.06
C TYR A 1 -10.93 -8.42 7.21
N GLU A 2 -11.70 -8.93 6.26
CA GLU A 2 -11.26 -9.94 5.31
C GLU A 2 -10.35 -9.36 4.22
N GLY A 3 -10.40 -8.05 3.99
CA GLY A 3 -9.47 -7.39 3.09
C GLY A 3 -9.27 -5.93 3.45
N ILE A 4 -8.14 -5.37 3.00
CA ILE A 4 -7.78 -3.97 3.25
C ILE A 4 -7.33 -3.32 1.94
N ILE A 5 -7.80 -2.10 1.71
CA ILE A 5 -7.32 -1.22 0.64
C ILE A 5 -6.74 0.04 1.31
N LEU A 6 -5.48 0.33 1.04
CA LEU A 6 -4.75 1.48 1.58
C LEU A 6 -4.46 2.46 0.45
N ASP A 7 -4.83 3.72 0.67
CA ASP A 7 -4.44 4.83 -0.21
C ASP A 7 -3.89 6.01 0.62
N PRO A 8 -2.78 5.81 1.35
CA PRO A 8 -2.26 6.83 2.24
C PRO A 8 -1.60 7.98 1.45
N PRO A 9 -1.89 9.25 1.78
CA PRO A 9 -1.20 10.40 1.19
C PRO A 9 0.24 10.53 1.74
N ALA A 10 1.10 11.35 1.11
CA ALA A 10 2.42 11.67 1.68
C ALA A 10 2.30 12.41 3.02
N PHE A 11 1.43 13.42 3.04
CA PHE A 11 1.16 14.27 4.19
C PHE A 11 -0.33 14.54 4.27
N GLY A 12 -0.84 14.68 5.48
CA GLY A 12 -2.27 14.91 5.69
C GLY A 12 -2.57 15.36 7.10
N ARG A 13 -3.86 15.55 7.37
CA ARG A 13 -4.35 15.80 8.72
C ARG A 13 -5.54 14.91 9.04
N GLY A 14 -5.58 14.40 10.26
CA GLY A 14 -6.75 13.74 10.81
C GLY A 14 -7.86 14.74 11.15
N PRO A 15 -9.07 14.25 11.45
CA PRO A 15 -10.23 15.10 11.76
C PRO A 15 -10.03 16.03 12.95
N ALA A 16 -9.20 15.65 13.92
CA ALA A 16 -8.88 16.47 15.09
C ALA A 16 -7.57 17.27 14.91
N GLY A 17 -7.02 17.30 13.70
CA GLY A 17 -5.81 18.05 13.36
C GLY A 17 -4.50 17.26 13.57
N GLU A 18 -4.59 15.97 13.85
CA GLU A 18 -3.43 15.07 13.94
C GLU A 18 -2.61 15.16 12.66
N VAL A 19 -1.29 15.26 12.77
CA VAL A 19 -0.44 15.31 11.58
C VAL A 19 -0.19 13.90 11.08
N TRP A 20 -0.50 13.67 9.81
CA TRP A 20 -0.09 12.46 9.10
C TRP A 20 1.18 12.76 8.30
N SER A 21 2.18 11.90 8.46
CA SER A 21 3.39 11.83 7.62
C SER A 21 3.63 10.38 7.27
N PHE A 22 3.63 10.07 5.98
CA PHE A 22 3.79 8.69 5.49
C PHE A 22 5.08 8.07 6.02
N GLU A 23 6.21 8.77 5.88
CA GLU A 23 7.53 8.27 6.28
C GLU A 23 7.62 7.95 7.79
N GLN A 24 6.85 8.66 8.61
CA GLN A 24 6.91 8.49 10.07
C GLN A 24 5.89 7.46 10.58
N LEU A 25 4.71 7.39 9.96
CA LEU A 25 3.56 6.67 10.54
C LEU A 25 3.11 5.46 9.73
N PHE A 26 3.68 5.20 8.54
CA PHE A 26 3.24 4.08 7.71
C PHE A 26 3.44 2.71 8.37
N GLY A 27 4.54 2.53 9.12
CA GLY A 27 4.76 1.29 9.88
C GLY A 27 3.72 1.07 10.98
N GLU A 28 3.33 2.13 11.69
CA GLU A 28 2.27 2.08 12.71
C GLU A 28 0.91 1.76 12.08
N LEU A 29 0.60 2.36 10.93
CA LEU A 29 -0.58 2.03 10.15
C LEU A 29 -0.62 0.54 9.78
N CYS A 30 0.49 0.00 9.28
CA CYS A 30 0.59 -1.43 8.93
C CYS A 30 0.34 -2.34 10.15
N ALA A 31 0.91 -2.00 11.31
CA ALA A 31 0.69 -2.75 12.55
C ALA A 31 -0.78 -2.71 13.00
N ALA A 32 -1.41 -1.53 12.94
CA ALA A 32 -2.83 -1.37 13.25
C ALA A 32 -3.71 -2.17 12.28
N CYS A 33 -3.43 -2.12 10.97
CA CYS A 33 -4.14 -2.90 9.96
C CYS A 33 -4.02 -4.41 10.21
N ARG A 34 -2.84 -4.91 10.57
CA ARG A 34 -2.64 -6.33 10.94
C ARG A 34 -3.49 -6.74 12.14
N ALA A 35 -3.58 -5.88 13.16
CA ALA A 35 -4.33 -6.18 14.38
C ALA A 35 -5.84 -6.37 14.15
N VAL A 36 -6.39 -5.76 13.10
CA VAL A 36 -7.82 -5.85 12.75
C VAL A 36 -8.09 -6.78 11.56
N LEU A 37 -7.05 -7.34 10.95
CA LEU A 37 -7.18 -8.26 9.82
C LEU A 37 -7.73 -9.62 10.31
N SER A 38 -8.58 -10.26 9.51
CA SER A 38 -9.12 -11.57 9.85
C SER A 38 -8.03 -12.64 9.87
N THR A 39 -8.30 -13.77 10.51
CA THR A 39 -7.39 -14.95 10.48
C THR A 39 -7.30 -15.60 9.09
N GLN A 40 -8.22 -15.27 8.17
CA GLN A 40 -8.28 -15.75 6.80
C GLN A 40 -8.49 -14.55 5.86
N PRO A 41 -7.48 -13.69 5.68
CA PRO A 41 -7.61 -12.53 4.80
C PRO A 41 -7.65 -12.98 3.34
N LEU A 42 -8.41 -12.25 2.53
CA LEU A 42 -8.59 -12.45 1.10
C LEU A 42 -7.64 -11.56 0.28
N LEU A 43 -7.41 -10.31 0.72
CA LEU A 43 -6.57 -9.36 -0.01
C LEU A 43 -6.01 -8.22 0.85
N LEU A 44 -4.86 -7.70 0.41
CA LEU A 44 -4.35 -6.38 0.75
C LEU A 44 -4.00 -5.66 -0.55
N VAL A 45 -4.43 -4.42 -0.73
CA VAL A 45 -4.02 -3.55 -1.84
C VAL A 45 -3.54 -2.23 -1.25
N ALA A 46 -2.38 -1.76 -1.66
CA ALA A 46 -1.88 -0.44 -1.33
C ALA A 46 -1.56 0.33 -2.61
N THR A 47 -2.07 1.56 -2.75
CA THR A 47 -1.69 2.50 -3.80
C THR A 47 -0.80 3.59 -3.23
N LEU A 48 0.31 3.85 -3.91
CA LEU A 48 1.39 4.70 -3.44
C LEU A 48 1.70 5.74 -4.52
N TYR A 49 1.25 6.97 -4.30
CA TYR A 49 1.43 8.09 -5.23
C TYR A 49 2.64 8.96 -4.89
N THR A 50 3.35 8.61 -3.82
CA THR A 50 4.32 9.46 -3.14
C THR A 50 5.72 9.23 -3.70
N LYS A 51 6.19 10.15 -4.54
CA LYS A 51 7.56 10.10 -5.12
C LYS A 51 8.69 10.13 -4.08
N SER A 52 8.40 10.53 -2.84
CA SER A 52 9.37 10.61 -1.75
C SER A 52 9.47 9.33 -0.91
N ALA A 53 8.51 8.41 -1.05
CA ALA A 53 8.54 7.18 -0.27
C ALA A 53 9.63 6.24 -0.80
N ASP A 54 10.47 5.75 0.11
CA ASP A 54 11.33 4.60 -0.17
C ASP A 54 10.43 3.38 -0.43
N PHE A 55 10.35 2.98 -1.69
CA PHE A 55 9.48 1.90 -2.12
C PHE A 55 9.90 0.56 -1.51
N ASP A 56 11.20 0.31 -1.33
CA ASP A 56 11.69 -0.95 -0.78
C ASP A 56 11.33 -1.05 0.71
N ALA A 57 11.49 0.05 1.45
CA ALA A 57 11.04 0.11 2.85
C ALA A 57 9.53 -0.08 2.98
N THR A 58 8.75 0.53 2.07
CA THR A 58 7.29 0.41 2.02
C THR A 58 6.85 -1.02 1.71
N LEU A 59 7.50 -1.66 0.73
CA LEU A 59 7.29 -3.05 0.37
C LEU A 59 7.58 -3.97 1.56
N GLY A 60 8.72 -3.79 2.22
CA GLY A 60 9.10 -4.57 3.40
C GLY A 60 8.10 -4.44 4.56
N ALA A 61 7.55 -3.25 4.79
CA ALA A 61 6.52 -3.06 5.81
C ALA A 61 5.22 -3.81 5.48
N LEU A 62 4.79 -3.81 4.21
CA LEU A 62 3.61 -4.54 3.75
C LEU A 62 3.85 -6.07 3.73
N GLU A 63 5.05 -6.52 3.39
CA GLU A 63 5.47 -7.92 3.52
C GLU A 63 5.40 -8.38 4.98
N ALA A 64 5.96 -7.59 5.91
CA ALA A 64 5.88 -7.85 7.34
C ALA A 64 4.43 -7.87 7.84
N MET A 65 3.59 -6.93 7.38
CA MET A 65 2.16 -6.90 7.68
C MET A 65 1.46 -8.19 7.25
N MET A 66 1.86 -8.83 6.15
CA MET A 66 1.24 -10.06 5.63
C MET A 66 1.97 -11.34 6.04
N ALA A 67 3.06 -11.24 6.80
CA ALA A 67 3.85 -12.39 7.23
C ALA A 67 3.00 -13.45 7.98
N GLY A 68 3.17 -14.72 7.60
CA GLY A 68 2.43 -15.85 8.17
C GLY A 68 1.10 -16.16 7.48
N TYR A 69 0.57 -15.29 6.62
CA TYR A 69 -0.57 -15.62 5.77
C TYR A 69 -0.10 -16.29 4.47
N ARG A 70 -0.87 -17.28 4.00
CA ARG A 70 -0.61 -17.93 2.70
C ARG A 70 -1.19 -17.10 1.58
N GLY A 71 -0.32 -16.59 0.71
CA GLY A 71 -0.72 -15.79 -0.44
C GLY A 71 0.47 -15.33 -1.26
N ASP A 72 0.17 -14.54 -2.29
CA ASP A 72 1.15 -13.97 -3.20
C ASP A 72 1.17 -12.46 -3.09
N LEU A 73 2.36 -11.89 -2.87
CA LEU A 73 2.59 -10.46 -2.93
C LEU A 73 3.15 -10.09 -4.31
N THR A 74 2.54 -9.11 -4.95
CA THR A 74 2.96 -8.55 -6.24
C THR A 74 3.05 -7.05 -6.09
N ALA A 75 4.09 -6.46 -6.65
CA ALA A 75 4.29 -5.02 -6.62
C ALA A 75 4.61 -4.51 -8.03
N GLY A 76 4.26 -3.27 -8.33
CA GLY A 76 4.49 -2.71 -9.65
C GLY A 76 4.08 -1.25 -9.80
N ARG A 77 4.07 -0.78 -11.04
CA ARG A 77 3.70 0.60 -11.40
C ARG A 77 2.31 0.64 -12.01
N MET A 78 1.55 1.67 -11.65
CA MET A 78 0.27 2.00 -12.26
C MET A 78 0.51 3.02 -13.37
N VAL A 79 0.23 2.62 -14.62
CA VAL A 79 0.50 3.42 -15.81
C VAL A 79 -0.73 3.51 -16.71
N THR A 80 -0.98 4.67 -17.30
CA THR A 80 -1.87 4.80 -18.46
C THR A 80 -1.05 4.71 -19.74
N ARG A 81 -1.47 3.83 -20.66
CA ARG A 81 -0.85 3.71 -21.98
C ARG A 81 -1.59 4.56 -23.02
N ASP A 82 -0.89 5.50 -23.61
CA ASP A 82 -1.36 6.27 -24.76
C ASP A 82 -1.40 5.37 -26.01
N ARG A 83 -2.61 5.15 -26.55
CA ARG A 83 -2.81 4.32 -27.75
C ARG A 83 -2.29 4.95 -29.03
N SER A 84 -2.11 6.27 -29.08
CA SER A 84 -1.69 7.00 -30.27
C SER A 84 -0.18 6.99 -30.51
N ALA A 85 0.61 6.92 -29.43
CA ALA A 85 2.07 7.06 -29.49
C ALA A 85 2.83 6.05 -28.61
N ALA A 86 2.14 5.01 -28.10
CA ALA A 86 2.73 3.98 -27.23
C ALA A 86 3.48 4.51 -26.00
N ARG A 87 3.11 5.71 -25.51
CA ARG A 87 3.70 6.34 -24.32
C ARG A 87 3.07 5.79 -23.05
N GLU A 88 3.86 5.61 -22.00
CA GLU A 88 3.37 5.29 -20.67
C GLU A 88 3.39 6.54 -19.78
N ILE A 89 2.26 6.83 -19.14
CA ILE A 89 2.13 7.90 -18.14
C ILE A 89 2.00 7.22 -16.79
N GLU A 90 3.03 7.34 -15.96
CA GLU A 90 3.07 6.75 -14.62
C GLU A 90 2.32 7.62 -13.61
N HIS A 91 1.44 6.99 -12.83
CA HIS A 91 0.64 7.65 -11.80
C HIS A 91 1.15 7.35 -10.39
N GLY A 92 1.75 6.18 -10.20
CA GLY A 92 2.26 5.74 -8.91
C GLY A 92 2.57 4.26 -8.92
N GLN A 93 2.76 3.71 -7.73
CA GLN A 93 3.07 2.31 -7.51
C GLN A 93 1.93 1.62 -6.78
N TYR A 94 1.88 0.30 -6.91
CA TYR A 94 0.96 -0.53 -6.14
C TYR A 94 1.70 -1.70 -5.50
N VAL A 95 1.17 -2.14 -4.37
CA VAL A 95 1.49 -3.42 -3.75
C VAL A 95 0.18 -4.16 -3.53
N ARG A 96 0.13 -5.44 -3.90
CA ARG A 96 -1.05 -6.27 -3.72
C ARG A 96 -0.64 -7.63 -3.18
N TRP A 97 -1.26 -8.03 -2.08
CA TRP A 97 -1.26 -9.41 -1.61
C TRP A 97 -2.62 -10.05 -1.88
N LEU A 98 -2.64 -11.27 -2.40
CA LEU A 98 -3.86 -12.07 -2.58
C LEU A 98 -3.70 -13.43 -1.90
N ALA A 99 -4.77 -13.88 -1.25
CA ALA A 99 -4.81 -15.21 -0.67
C ALA A 99 -4.67 -16.30 -1.75
N ARG A 100 -4.07 -17.44 -1.36
CA ARG A 100 -4.02 -18.65 -2.17
C ARG A 100 -5.07 -19.66 -1.74
#